data_AF-A0A550I154-F1
#
_entry.id   AF-A0A550I154-F1
#
_cell.length_a   1.000
_cell.length_b   1.000
_cell.length_c   1.000
_cell.angle_alpha   90.00
_cell.angle_beta   90.00
_cell.angle_gamma   90.00
#
_symmetry.space_group_name_H-M   'P 1'
#
loop_
_entity.id
_entity.type
_entity.pdbx_description
1 polymer ?
#
loop_
_entity_poly.entity_id
_entity_poly.type
_entity_poly.pdbx_seq_one_letter_code
_entity_poly.pdbx_strand_id
1 'polypeptide(L)'
;MKSEDTPFEGGPLDGRVLPVLLGATGHPPKVYRVPVPDNAGGPPTVLVYRRVQAGTSRRLALHQGWKYQYDPDDTSGGRLRWPWSKPTIKPDATPDGKSDDTDE
;
A
#
# COMPACT_ATOMS: atom_id res chain seq x y z
N MET A 1 13.94 -17.47 6.46
CA MET A 1 13.20 -16.73 5.41
C MET A 1 14.20 -15.83 4.71
N LYS A 2 14.20 -15.74 3.38
CA LYS A 2 15.16 -14.90 2.63
C LYS A 2 14.54 -13.54 2.33
N SER A 3 15.38 -12.51 2.26
CA SER A 3 15.01 -11.16 1.81
C SER A 3 15.90 -10.71 0.67
N GLU A 4 15.40 -9.81 -0.17
CA GLU A 4 16.14 -9.13 -1.23
C GLU A 4 16.06 -7.62 -1.01
N ASP A 5 17.20 -6.95 -1.05
CA ASP A 5 17.29 -5.48 -1.01
C ASP A 5 16.74 -4.91 -2.31
N THR A 6 15.49 -4.45 -2.25
CA THR A 6 14.71 -4.04 -3.43
C THR A 6 14.57 -2.51 -3.46
N PRO A 7 14.95 -1.83 -4.56
CA PRO A 7 14.76 -0.39 -4.70
C PRO A 7 13.30 -0.02 -4.95
N PHE A 8 12.89 1.12 -4.42
CA PHE A 8 11.57 1.73 -4.57
C PHE A 8 11.69 3.04 -5.36
N GLU A 9 10.80 3.24 -6.33
CA GLU A 9 10.85 4.38 -7.25
C GLU A 9 9.49 5.05 -7.47
N GLY A 10 9.50 6.37 -7.73
CA GLY A 10 8.37 7.14 -8.24
C GLY A 10 7.32 7.57 -7.21
N GLY A 11 7.55 7.32 -5.91
CA GLY A 11 6.60 7.62 -4.84
C GLY A 11 7.26 8.11 -3.55
N PRO A 12 6.55 8.13 -2.41
CA PRO A 12 7.11 8.59 -1.13
C PRO A 12 8.33 7.82 -0.62
N LEU A 13 8.58 6.62 -1.16
CA LEU A 13 9.76 5.80 -0.84
C LEU A 13 10.84 5.86 -1.94
N ASP A 14 10.73 6.81 -2.88
CA ASP A 14 11.68 6.97 -3.98
C ASP A 14 13.13 7.08 -3.47
N GLY A 15 14.04 6.36 -4.14
CA GLY A 15 15.46 6.30 -3.81
C GLY A 15 15.80 5.40 -2.60
N ARG A 16 14.81 4.81 -1.93
CA ARG A 16 15.05 3.88 -0.83
C ARG A 16 15.24 2.46 -1.35
N VAL A 17 16.06 1.70 -0.63
CA VAL A 17 16.22 0.26 -0.80
C VAL A 17 15.76 -0.41 0.48
N LEU A 18 14.83 -1.36 0.38
CA LEU A 18 14.28 -2.05 1.54
C LEU A 18 14.49 -3.57 1.41
N PRO A 19 14.81 -4.27 2.50
CA PRO A 19 14.84 -5.72 2.51
C PRO A 19 13.42 -6.27 2.44
N VAL A 20 13.04 -6.78 1.27
CA VAL A 20 11.70 -7.35 1.03
C VAL A 20 11.76 -8.87 1.13
N LEU A 21 10.86 -9.45 1.92
CA LEU A 21 10.77 -10.90 2.07
C LEU A 21 10.40 -11.58 0.74
N LEU A 22 11.13 -12.63 0.42
CA LEU A 22 10.89 -13.44 -0.75
C LEU A 22 9.86 -14.53 -0.47
N GLY A 23 8.96 -14.74 -1.43
CA GLY A 23 8.04 -15.87 -1.41
C GLY A 23 8.74 -17.20 -1.69
N ALA A 24 7.98 -18.30 -1.69
CA ALA A 24 8.50 -19.64 -2.00
C ALA A 24 9.20 -19.71 -3.38
N THR A 25 8.76 -18.90 -4.34
CA THR A 25 9.37 -18.79 -5.68
C THR A 25 10.66 -17.96 -5.70
N GLY A 26 11.12 -17.44 -4.56
CA GLY A 26 12.32 -16.60 -4.49
C GLY A 26 12.13 -15.20 -5.07
N HIS A 27 10.90 -14.78 -5.36
CA HIS A 27 10.61 -13.43 -5.86
C HIS A 27 9.98 -12.56 -4.76
N PRO A 28 10.23 -11.24 -4.77
CA PRO A 28 9.48 -10.29 -3.96
C PRO A 28 7.98 -10.39 -4.28
N PRO A 29 7.06 -9.94 -3.42
CA PRO A 29 5.64 -9.87 -3.76
C PRO A 29 5.36 -9.15 -5.08
N LYS A 30 4.25 -9.46 -5.75
CA LYS A 30 3.87 -8.72 -6.97
C LYS A 30 3.46 -7.28 -6.65
N VAL A 31 2.84 -7.09 -5.49
CA VAL A 31 2.32 -5.81 -5.01
C VAL A 31 2.74 -5.63 -3.57
N TYR A 32 3.31 -4.47 -3.25
CA TYR A 32 3.67 -4.06 -1.90
C TYR A 32 2.78 -2.90 -1.48
N ARG A 33 2.09 -3.03 -0.35
CA ARG A 33 1.13 -2.04 0.16
C ARG A 33 1.62 -1.48 1.48
N VAL A 34 1.67 -0.16 1.58
CA VAL A 34 2.11 0.56 2.78
C VAL A 34 0.96 1.42 3.29
N PRO A 35 0.30 1.06 4.39
CA PRO A 35 -0.64 1.96 5.04
C PRO A 35 0.14 3.09 5.71
N VAL A 36 -0.17 4.33 5.32
CA VAL A 36 0.35 5.55 5.90
C VAL A 36 -0.75 6.17 6.75
N PRO A 37 -0.55 6.28 8.08
CA PRO A 37 -1.51 6.94 8.94
C PRO A 37 -1.59 8.43 8.62
N ASP A 38 -2.78 9.00 8.73
CA ASP A 38 -2.97 10.45 8.62
C ASP A 38 -2.63 11.13 9.95
N ASN A 39 -1.81 12.18 9.90
CA ASN A 39 -1.36 12.89 11.10
C ASN A 39 -2.49 13.69 11.77
N ALA A 40 -3.56 14.04 11.06
CA ALA A 40 -4.75 14.71 11.60
C ALA A 40 -5.83 13.70 12.09
N GLY A 41 -5.52 12.41 12.13
CA GLY A 41 -6.44 11.37 12.58
C GLY A 41 -7.46 10.92 11.53
N GLY A 42 -7.29 11.32 10.28
CA GLY A 42 -8.09 10.88 9.15
C GLY A 42 -7.86 9.41 8.75
N PRO A 43 -8.62 8.90 7.77
CA PRO A 43 -8.45 7.54 7.27
C PRO A 43 -7.04 7.33 6.68
N PRO A 44 -6.41 6.16 6.90
CA PRO A 44 -5.06 5.91 6.40
C PRO A 44 -5.04 5.85 4.88
N THR A 45 -4.03 6.45 4.28
CA THR A 45 -3.77 6.35 2.84
C THR A 45 -2.91 5.13 2.57
N VAL A 46 -3.28 4.30 1.59
CA VAL A 46 -2.47 3.13 1.21
C VAL A 46 -1.64 3.46 -0.02
N LEU A 47 -0.33 3.47 0.14
CA LEU A 47 0.60 3.55 -1.00
C LEU A 47 0.75 2.17 -1.62
N VAL A 48 0.66 2.10 -2.95
CA VAL A 48 0.80 0.85 -3.69
C VAL A 48 2.03 0.90 -4.59
N TYR A 49 2.84 -0.15 -4.51
CA TYR A 49 3.99 -0.34 -5.38
C TYR A 49 3.89 -1.67 -6.11
N ARG A 50 4.17 -1.68 -7.42
CA ARG A 50 4.21 -2.89 -8.26
C ARG A 50 5.63 -3.34 -8.52
N ARG A 51 5.84 -4.64 -8.43
CA ARG A 51 7.12 -5.26 -8.79
C ARG A 51 7.31 -5.20 -10.30
N VAL A 52 8.39 -4.57 -10.73
CA VAL A 52 8.83 -4.49 -12.13
C VAL A 52 10.30 -4.94 -12.24
N GLN A 53 10.74 -5.32 -13.43
CA GLN A 53 12.14 -5.68 -13.65
C GLN A 53 13.00 -4.42 -13.51
N ALA A 54 14.09 -4.50 -12.74
CA ALA A 54 15.02 -3.38 -12.57
C ALA A 54 15.75 -3.06 -13.88
N GLY A 55 15.96 -4.07 -14.71
CA GLY A 55 16.52 -3.97 -16.05
C GLY A 55 17.19 -5.28 -16.45
N THR A 56 17.78 -5.27 -17.64
CA THR A 56 18.57 -6.37 -18.17
C THR A 56 19.98 -5.88 -18.44
N SER A 57 21.00 -6.63 -18.02
CA SER A 57 22.40 -6.26 -18.26
C SER A 57 22.69 -6.27 -19.76
N ARG A 58 23.15 -5.15 -20.32
CA ARG A 58 23.34 -4.96 -21.76
C ARG A 58 24.38 -5.91 -22.38
N ARG A 59 25.33 -6.41 -21.58
CA ARG A 59 26.40 -7.31 -22.05
C ARG A 59 26.07 -8.79 -21.95
N LEU A 60 25.22 -9.17 -21.00
CA LEU A 60 24.98 -10.58 -20.65
C LEU A 60 23.50 -10.98 -20.77
N ALA A 61 22.61 -10.05 -21.10
CA ALA A 61 21.16 -10.24 -21.11
C ALA A 61 20.57 -10.80 -19.80
N LEU A 62 21.31 -10.72 -18.69
CA LEU A 62 20.88 -11.21 -17.38
C LEU A 62 19.95 -10.21 -16.70
N HIS A 63 18.90 -10.71 -16.07
CA HIS A 63 18.00 -9.91 -15.24
C HIS A 63 18.76 -9.30 -14.06
N GLN A 64 18.65 -7.98 -13.89
CA GLN A 64 19.32 -7.25 -12.81
C GLN A 64 18.51 -7.24 -11.50
N GLY A 65 17.61 -8.21 -11.33
CA GLY A 65 16.70 -8.27 -10.19
C GLY A 65 15.42 -7.46 -10.37
N TRP A 66 14.77 -7.16 -9.25
CA TRP A 66 13.45 -6.51 -9.20
C TRP A 66 13.55 -5.13 -8.59
N LYS A 67 12.58 -4.28 -8.93
CA LYS A 67 12.32 -3.00 -8.25
C LYS A 67 10.82 -2.81 -8.06
N TYR A 68 10.47 -1.88 -7.19
CA TYR A 68 9.09 -1.49 -6.94
C TYR A 68 8.81 -0.10 -7.49
N GLN A 69 7.86 0.00 -8.42
CA GLN A 69 7.40 1.27 -8.97
C GLN A 69 6.09 1.67 -8.32
N TYR A 70 6.00 2.93 -7.87
CA TYR A 70 4.78 3.49 -7.31
C TYR A 70 3.67 3.52 -8.36
N ASP A 71 2.48 3.03 -7.98
CA ASP A 71 1.28 3.05 -8.79
C ASP A 71 0.17 3.79 -8.02
N PRO A 72 0.00 5.12 -8.25
CA PRO A 72 -1.00 5.92 -7.55
C PRO A 72 -2.43 5.58 -7.96
N ASP A 73 -2.62 4.99 -9.13
CA ASP A 73 -3.94 4.67 -9.68
C ASP A 73 -4.43 3.28 -9.23
N ASP A 74 -3.58 2.49 -8.58
CA ASP A 74 -3.96 1.16 -8.09
C ASP A 74 -4.86 1.21 -6.85
N THR A 75 -6.16 1.35 -7.10
CA THR A 75 -7.23 1.29 -6.08
C THR A 75 -7.62 -0.13 -5.67
N SER A 76 -6.97 -1.18 -6.20
CA SER A 76 -7.32 -2.58 -5.92
C SER A 76 -7.06 -3.00 -4.47
N GLY A 77 -6.36 -2.18 -3.68
CA GLY A 77 -6.00 -2.45 -2.29
C GLY A 77 -7.06 -2.11 -1.23
N GLY A 78 -8.12 -1.39 -1.57
CA GLY A 78 -8.99 -0.70 -0.59
C GLY A 78 -9.89 -1.56 0.31
N ARG A 79 -9.84 -2.90 0.25
CA ARG A 79 -10.68 -3.76 1.09
C ARG A 79 -9.94 -5.03 1.49
N LEU A 80 -9.17 -4.90 2.58
CA LEU A 80 -8.70 -6.04 3.35
C LEU A 80 -9.95 -6.78 3.87
N ARG A 81 -10.27 -7.95 3.30
CA ARG A 81 -11.40 -8.81 3.73
C ARG A 81 -10.93 -9.77 4.80
N TRP A 82 -10.69 -9.26 6.00
CA TRP A 82 -10.46 -10.12 7.16
C TRP A 82 -11.74 -10.21 7.97
N PRO A 83 -11.98 -11.33 8.67
CA PRO A 83 -13.17 -11.48 9.51
C PRO A 83 -13.24 -10.48 10.68
N TRP A 84 -12.18 -9.71 10.90
CA TRP A 84 -12.06 -8.67 11.94
C TRP A 84 -11.78 -7.27 11.38
N SER A 85 -11.89 -7.08 10.05
CA SER A 85 -11.84 -5.74 9.46
C SER A 85 -13.17 -5.02 9.73
N LYS A 86 -13.13 -3.96 10.54
CA LYS A 86 -14.30 -3.08 10.74
C LYS A 86 -14.66 -2.38 9.42
N PRO A 87 -15.94 -2.37 9.01
CA PRO A 87 -16.35 -1.65 7.82
C PRO A 87 -16.07 -0.14 8.00
N THR A 88 -15.46 0.49 6.99
CA THR A 88 -15.30 1.94 6.95
C THR A 88 -16.67 2.60 6.90
N ILE A 89 -17.06 3.23 8.00
CA ILE A 89 -18.26 4.08 8.06
C ILE A 89 -17.95 5.33 7.22
N LYS A 90 -18.76 5.57 6.19
CA LYS A 90 -18.71 6.82 5.42
C LYS A 90 -19.24 7.96 6.32
N PRO A 91 -18.52 9.08 6.51
CA PRO A 91 -19.04 10.23 7.22
C PRO A 91 -19.92 11.06 6.27
N ASP A 92 -21.12 10.57 5.97
CA ASP A 92 -22.15 11.40 5.32
C ASP A 92 -23.58 11.02 5.76
N ALA A 93 -23.74 10.13 6.73
CA ALA A 93 -25.04 9.95 7.38
C ALA A 93 -25.15 10.96 8.52
N THR A 94 -25.44 12.23 8.18
CA THR A 94 -26.12 13.14 9.13
C THR A 94 -27.48 12.52 9.44
N PRO A 95 -27.78 12.10 10.68
CA PRO A 95 -29.16 11.94 11.07
C PRO A 95 -29.67 13.34 11.43
N ASP A 96 -30.35 13.96 10.47
CA ASP A 96 -31.32 14.99 10.77
C ASP A 96 -32.33 14.44 11.79
N GLY A 97 -32.59 15.24 12.83
CA GLY A 97 -33.79 15.15 13.64
C GLY A 97 -33.68 14.33 14.92
N LYS A 98 -33.59 15.02 16.05
CA LYS A 98 -34.79 15.32 16.86
C LYS A 98 -34.46 16.33 17.97
N SER A 99 -35.05 17.51 17.86
CA SER A 99 -35.26 18.42 18.98
C SER A 99 -36.38 17.88 19.87
N ASP A 100 -36.17 17.87 21.17
CA ASP A 100 -37.15 17.88 22.27
C ASP A 100 -36.26 18.12 23.51
N ASP A 101 -36.02 19.34 23.97
CA ASP A 101 -36.97 20.20 24.69
C ASP A 101 -37.67 19.45 25.82
N THR A 102 -37.17 19.60 27.04
CA THR A 102 -37.97 19.73 28.27
C THR A 102 -37.04 20.16 29.41
N ASP A 103 -37.23 21.41 29.79
CA ASP A 103 -36.84 22.09 31.01
C ASP A 103 -37.48 21.44 32.27
N GLU A 104 -36.90 21.75 33.43
CA GLU A 104 -37.35 21.47 34.82
C GLU A 104 -36.86 20.19 35.52
#